data_AF-A0A374A3T8-F1
#
_entry.id   AF-A0A374A3T8-F1
#
_cell.length_a   1.000
_cell.length_b   1.000
_cell.length_c   1.000
_cell.angle_alpha   90.00
_cell.angle_beta   90.00
_cell.angle_gamma   90.00
#
_symmetry.space_group_name_H-M   'P 1'
#
loop_
_entity.id
_entity.type
_entity.pdbx_description
1 polymer ?
#
loop_
_entity_poly.entity_id
_entity_poly.type
_entity_poly.pdbx_seq_one_letter_code
_entity_poly.pdbx_strand_id
1 'polypeptide(L)'
;MTTATVKARQTVYDIALEQYGTCEAVGEILALNPQIANDPEALVQLGIDSIGETGFYLDVAVAPGTQLRIDDESGLMRKNTLKELGNDITTYRYGQND
;
A
#
# COMPACT_ATOMS: atom_id res chain seq x y z
N MET A 1 -11.27 -3.03 13.75
CA MET A 1 -10.96 -3.34 12.33
C MET A 1 -11.81 -2.51 11.38
N THR A 2 -11.19 -1.91 10.37
CA THR A 2 -11.83 -1.15 9.30
C THR A 2 -11.32 -1.62 7.93
N THR A 3 -11.93 -1.14 6.85
CA THR A 3 -11.47 -1.40 5.47
C THR A 3 -11.06 -0.11 4.81
N ALA A 4 -9.84 -0.08 4.27
CA ALA A 4 -9.33 1.03 3.46
C ALA A 4 -9.34 0.64 1.98
N THR A 5 -9.77 1.57 1.13
CA THR A 5 -9.70 1.40 -0.32
C THR A 5 -8.37 1.95 -0.82
N VAL A 6 -7.59 1.11 -1.49
CA VAL A 6 -6.34 1.50 -2.14
C VAL A 6 -6.64 2.51 -3.25
N LYS A 7 -6.02 3.69 -3.19
CA LYS A 7 -6.11 4.68 -4.28
C LYS A 7 -5.08 4.34 -5.36
N ALA A 8 -5.29 4.89 -6.55
CA ALA A 8 -4.31 4.76 -7.64
C ALA A 8 -2.92 5.22 -7.19
N ARG A 9 -1.88 4.48 -7.59
CA ARG A 9 -0.47 4.82 -7.34
C ARG A 9 -0.10 4.87 -5.85
N GLN A 10 -0.75 4.07 -5.01
CA GLN A 10 -0.31 3.88 -3.63
C GLN A 10 0.53 2.61 -3.51
N THR A 11 1.68 2.73 -2.85
CA THR A 11 2.45 1.58 -2.37
C THR A 11 1.90 1.09 -1.03
N VAL A 12 2.34 -0.09 -0.58
CA VAL A 12 2.00 -0.56 0.78
C VAL A 12 2.52 0.40 1.87
N TYR A 13 3.61 1.13 1.59
CA TYR A 13 4.15 2.14 2.50
C TYR A 13 3.27 3.38 2.59
N ASP A 14 2.73 3.87 1.47
CA ASP A 14 1.75 4.96 1.47
C ASP A 14 0.54 4.58 2.32
N ILE A 15 0.02 3.36 2.11
CA ILE A 15 -1.13 2.85 2.84
C ILE A 15 -0.82 2.73 4.34
N ALA A 16 0.36 2.25 4.70
CA ALA A 16 0.78 2.14 6.10
C ALA A 16 0.90 3.53 6.75
N LEU A 17 1.45 4.53 6.05
CA LEU A 17 1.52 5.89 6.54
C LEU A 17 0.14 6.55 6.62
N GLU A 18 -0.73 6.35 5.62
CA GLU A 18 -2.04 6.97 5.57
C GLU A 18 -3.03 6.35 6.57
N GLN A 19 -2.95 5.04 6.79
CA GLN A 19 -3.86 4.32 7.67
C GLN A 19 -3.31 4.19 9.10
N TYR A 20 -2.00 4.02 9.27
CA TYR A 20 -1.38 3.83 10.59
C TYR A 20 -0.45 4.96 11.02
N GLY A 21 -0.05 5.87 10.13
CA GLY A 21 0.92 6.91 10.45
C GLY A 21 2.34 6.39 10.62
N THR A 22 2.62 5.13 10.28
CA THR A 22 3.94 4.50 10.36
C THR A 22 4.11 3.41 9.31
N CYS A 23 5.31 3.31 8.74
CA CYS A 23 5.69 2.20 7.86
C CYS A 23 5.84 0.86 8.60
N GLU A 24 5.95 0.87 9.93
CA GLU A 24 6.05 -0.37 10.73
C GLU A 24 4.81 -1.26 10.58
N ALA A 25 3.66 -0.66 10.24
CA ALA A 25 2.40 -1.37 10.05
C ALA A 25 2.31 -2.16 8.74
N VAL A 26 3.28 -2.02 7.82
CA VAL A 26 3.31 -2.78 6.56
C VAL A 26 3.22 -4.28 6.81
N GLY A 27 3.97 -4.82 7.78
CA GLY A 27 3.94 -6.24 8.11
C GLY A 27 2.56 -6.71 8.58
N GLU A 28 1.85 -5.86 9.33
CA GLU A 28 0.48 -6.14 9.80
C GLU A 28 -0.52 -6.11 8.64
N ILE A 29 -0.42 -5.11 7.75
CA ILE A 29 -1.26 -5.02 6.55
C ILE A 29 -1.11 -6.27 5.69
N LEU A 30 0.11 -6.73 5.45
CA LEU A 30 0.37 -7.95 4.67
C LEU A 30 -0.17 -9.20 5.37
N ALA A 31 -0.02 -9.30 6.70
CA ALA A 31 -0.55 -10.42 7.47
C ALA A 31 -2.09 -10.45 7.48
N LEU A 32 -2.74 -9.29 7.54
CA LEU A 32 -4.20 -9.15 7.50
C LEU A 32 -4.78 -9.32 6.09
N ASN A 33 -3.97 -9.10 5.05
CA ASN A 33 -4.38 -9.13 3.65
C ASN A 33 -3.47 -10.04 2.83
N PRO A 34 -3.54 -11.38 3.04
CA PRO A 34 -2.76 -12.32 2.22
C PRO A 34 -3.15 -12.29 0.74
N GLN A 35 -4.33 -11.74 0.40
CA GLN A 35 -4.76 -11.53 -0.98
C GLN A 35 -4.23 -10.25 -1.64
N ILE A 36 -3.41 -9.44 -0.95
CA ILE A 36 -2.86 -8.22 -1.51
C ILE A 36 -1.96 -8.54 -2.71
N ALA A 37 -2.13 -7.79 -3.79
CA ALA A 37 -1.36 -7.94 -5.01
C ALA A 37 -0.93 -6.58 -5.53
N ASN A 38 0.22 -6.54 -6.19
CA ASN A 38 0.66 -5.35 -6.89
C ASN A 38 -0.20 -5.12 -8.13
N ASP A 39 -0.26 -3.85 -8.54
CA ASP A 39 -0.94 -3.42 -9.75
C ASP A 39 -0.27 -4.06 -10.98
N PRO A 40 -1.01 -4.77 -11.84
CA PRO A 40 -0.43 -5.46 -12.99
C PRO A 40 0.21 -4.47 -13.98
N GLU A 41 -0.31 -3.26 -14.12
CA GLU A 41 0.31 -2.25 -14.98
C GLU A 41 1.66 -1.79 -14.42
N ALA A 42 1.76 -1.61 -13.10
CA ALA A 42 3.02 -1.29 -12.43
C ALA A 42 4.07 -2.41 -12.57
N LEU A 43 3.66 -3.68 -12.45
CA LEU A 43 4.54 -4.83 -12.68
C LEU A 43 5.05 -4.88 -14.13
N VAL A 44 4.15 -4.69 -15.11
CA VAL A 44 4.50 -4.64 -16.53
C VAL A 44 5.48 -3.51 -16.84
N GLN A 45 5.31 -2.33 -16.23
CA GLN A 45 6.24 -1.21 -16.42
C GLN A 45 7.64 -1.49 -15.86
N LEU A 46 7.74 -2.31 -14.81
CA LEU A 46 9.01 -2.74 -14.25
C LEU A 46 9.63 -3.91 -15.00
N GLY A 47 8.94 -4.44 -16.03
CA GLY A 47 9.37 -5.63 -16.76
C GLY A 47 9.34 -6.89 -15.91
N ILE A 48 8.55 -6.90 -14.82
CA ILE A 48 8.40 -8.04 -13.93
C ILE A 48 7.35 -8.97 -14.53
N ASP A 49 7.72 -10.24 -14.73
CA ASP A 49 6.79 -11.24 -15.25
C ASP A 49 5.83 -11.68 -14.14
N SER A 50 4.62 -11.13 -14.18
CA SER A 50 3.55 -11.41 -13.22
C SER A 50 3.05 -12.86 -13.24
N ILE A 51 3.51 -13.70 -14.18
CA ILE A 51 3.10 -15.10 -14.31
C ILE A 51 4.10 -16.03 -13.60
N GLY A 52 5.38 -15.67 -13.52
CA GLY A 52 6.43 -16.43 -12.83
C GLY A 52 6.71 -16.01 -11.39
N GLU A 53 6.50 -14.74 -11.03
CA GLU A 53 6.82 -14.21 -9.71
C GLU A 53 5.58 -14.08 -8.83
N THR A 54 5.39 -15.02 -7.90
CA THR A 54 4.32 -14.98 -6.88
C THR A 54 4.65 -14.10 -5.67
N GLY A 55 5.57 -13.15 -5.84
CA GLY A 55 6.04 -12.24 -4.79
C GLY A 55 5.22 -10.96 -4.73
N PHE A 56 5.04 -10.41 -3.53
CA PHE A 56 4.54 -9.06 -3.36
C PHE A 56 5.71 -8.10 -3.19
N TYR A 57 5.78 -7.07 -4.01
CA TYR A 57 6.81 -6.04 -3.97
C TYR A 57 6.31 -4.84 -3.15
N LEU A 58 7.05 -4.53 -2.09
CA LEU A 58 6.71 -3.42 -1.19
C LEU A 58 6.85 -2.05 -1.87
N ASP A 59 7.74 -1.95 -2.85
CA ASP A 59 8.05 -0.71 -3.57
C ASP A 59 7.17 -0.50 -4.82
N VAL A 60 6.24 -1.41 -5.11
CA VAL A 60 5.37 -1.34 -6.28
C VAL A 60 3.96 -0.93 -5.85
N ALA A 61 3.27 -0.17 -6.72
CA ALA A 61 1.88 0.19 -6.48
C ALA A 61 1.01 -1.05 -6.23
N VAL A 62 0.10 -0.95 -5.27
CA VAL A 62 -0.93 -1.94 -4.99
C VAL A 62 -2.08 -1.73 -5.97
N ALA A 63 -2.74 -2.82 -6.37
CA ALA A 63 -3.86 -2.76 -7.30
C ALA A 63 -4.94 -1.77 -6.79
N PRO A 64 -5.25 -0.70 -7.55
CA PRO A 64 -6.21 0.32 -7.13
C PRO A 64 -7.61 -0.25 -6.96
N GLY A 65 -8.37 0.29 -6.01
CA GLY A 65 -9.71 -0.22 -5.67
C GLY A 65 -9.71 -1.47 -4.80
N THR A 66 -8.54 -2.06 -4.52
CA THR A 66 -8.41 -3.17 -3.57
C THR A 66 -8.85 -2.73 -2.18
N GLN A 67 -9.67 -3.56 -1.53
CA GLN A 67 -10.07 -3.33 -0.14
C GLN A 67 -9.10 -4.03 0.80
N LEU A 68 -8.36 -3.25 1.58
CA LEU A 68 -7.43 -3.75 2.59
C LEU A 68 -8.07 -3.67 3.97
N ARG A 69 -7.93 -4.74 4.74
CA ARG A 69 -8.27 -4.81 6.15
C ARG A 69 -7.19 -4.09 6.94
N ILE A 70 -7.63 -3.13 7.75
CA ILE A 70 -6.80 -2.29 8.60
C ILE A 70 -7.25 -2.50 10.04
N ASP A 71 -6.29 -2.73 10.93
CA ASP A 71 -6.54 -2.81 12.35
C ASP A 71 -6.40 -1.42 13.01
N ASP A 72 -7.53 -0.72 13.12
CA ASP A 72 -7.62 0.61 13.76
C ASP A 72 -7.34 0.60 15.28
N GLU A 73 -7.31 -0.58 15.88
CA GLU A 73 -6.97 -0.76 17.30
C GLU A 73 -5.50 -1.15 17.50
N SER A 74 -4.72 -1.26 16.42
CA SER A 74 -3.33 -1.70 16.47
C SER A 74 -2.49 -0.74 17.28
N GLY A 75 -1.62 -1.30 18.13
CA GLY A 75 -0.63 -0.53 18.89
C GLY A 75 0.39 0.19 18.01
N LEU A 76 0.47 -0.18 16.72
CA LEU A 76 1.30 0.50 15.72
C LEU A 76 0.67 1.81 15.22
N MET A 77 -0.63 2.02 15.45
CA MET A 77 -1.32 3.21 14.94
C MET A 77 -0.86 4.49 15.64
N ARG A 78 -0.14 5.33 14.92
CA ARG A 78 0.33 6.65 15.34
C ARG A 78 -0.73 7.71 15.07
N LYS A 79 -1.75 7.76 15.94
CA LYS A 79 -2.84 8.75 15.88
C LYS A 79 -2.38 10.20 15.84
N ASN A 80 -1.22 10.50 16.44
CA ASN A 80 -0.63 11.85 16.40
C ASN A 80 -0.10 12.18 15.00
N THR A 81 0.61 11.25 14.35
CA THR A 81 1.09 11.40 12.97
C THR A 81 -0.06 11.47 11.98
N LEU A 82 -1.09 10.63 12.15
CA LEU A 82 -2.31 10.66 11.32
C LEU A 82 -3.04 12.00 11.38
N LYS A 83 -3.06 12.63 12.57
CA LYS A 83 -3.63 13.98 12.76
C LYS A 83 -2.88 15.06 11.99
N GLU A 84 -1.56 14.92 11.86
CA GLU A 84 -0.73 15.90 11.15
C GLU A 84 -0.65 15.64 9.64
N LEU A 85 -0.83 14.40 9.21
CA LEU A 85 -0.76 14.01 7.81
C LEU A 85 -1.86 14.66 6.96
N GLY A 86 -3.07 14.83 7.49
CA GLY A 86 -4.14 15.71 6.98
C GLY A 86 -4.62 15.52 5.52
N ASN A 87 -3.91 14.74 4.71
CA ASN A 87 -3.97 14.69 3.26
C ASN A 87 -3.62 13.29 2.74
N ASP A 88 -4.06 12.99 1.53
CA ASP A 88 -3.76 11.76 0.80
C ASP A 88 -2.25 11.60 0.55
N ILE A 89 -1.69 10.44 0.88
CA ILE A 89 -0.28 10.10 0.61
C ILE A 89 -0.21 9.24 -0.64
N THR A 90 0.44 9.75 -1.69
CA THR A 90 0.68 9.00 -2.93
C THR A 90 2.11 9.27 -3.42
N THR A 91 3.03 8.33 -3.19
CA THR A 91 4.44 8.47 -3.57
C THR A 91 4.80 7.79 -4.89
N TYR A 92 4.01 6.80 -5.33
CA TYR A 92 4.35 6.05 -6.54
C TYR A 92 4.16 6.90 -7.80
N ARG A 93 5.23 7.08 -8.57
CA ARG A 93 5.18 7.70 -9.89
C ARG A 93 5.44 6.63 -10.92
N TYR A 94 4.45 6.36 -11.78
CA TYR A 94 4.71 5.67 -13.04
C TYR A 94 5.77 6.47 -13.79
N GLY A 95 6.79 5.79 -14.33
CA GLY A 95 7.90 6.45 -15.00
C GLY A 95 7.38 7.38 -16.08
N GLN A 96 7.55 8.69 -15.91
CA GLN A 96 7.58 9.59 -17.05
C GLN A 96 8.87 9.27 -17.80
N ASN A 97 8.77 8.43 -18.83
CA ASN A 97 9.71 8.53 -19.94
C ASN A 97 9.41 9.85 -20.63
N ASP A 98 10.23 10.87 -20.35
CA ASP A 98 10.40 12.03 -21.22
C ASP A 98 11.18 11.59 -22.48
#